data_AF-A0A960IHK9-F1
#
_entry.id   AF-A0A960IHK9-F1
#
_cell.length_a   1.000
_cell.length_b   1.000
_cell.length_c   1.000
_cell.angle_alpha   90.00
_cell.angle_beta   90.00
_cell.angle_gamma   90.00
#
_symmetry.space_group_name_H-M   'P 1'
#
loop_
_entity.id
_entity.type
_entity.pdbx_description
1 polymer ?
#
loop_
_entity_poly.entity_id
_entity_poly.type
_entity_poly.pdbx_seq_one_letter_code
_entity_poly.pdbx_strand_id
1 'polypeptide(L)'
;MTDFFVDPHAALAEARAAGPVLDDGIGGVVLRYEDVRATLADPARFREAFIDALRLGGVTSGAFHDWMAISPLDRDGDEHKAWRSVMARTFTPRQVEAMRPAIAARCQELIDTFPMGEPFDVVAAFAQRLPLDALCALVGVPDGDRDDFRVWADTIGLGFDILGAGQRIDEIDAALEQLLAYTTELVARRTAEPADDLVSRIR
;
A
#
# COMPACT_ATOMS: atom_id res chain seq x y z
N MET A 1 28.65 2.24 -13.47
CA MET A 1 27.40 2.52 -12.76
C MET A 1 26.59 1.25 -12.81
N THR A 2 26.41 0.57 -11.69
CA THR A 2 25.55 -0.62 -11.61
C THR A 2 24.10 -0.21 -11.87
N ASP A 3 23.38 -0.96 -12.70
CA ASP A 3 21.95 -0.73 -12.89
C ASP A 3 21.22 -1.02 -11.57
N PHE A 4 20.57 0.01 -11.01
CA PHE A 4 19.86 -0.07 -9.74
C PHE A 4 18.76 -1.14 -9.75
N PHE A 5 18.08 -1.36 -10.87
CA PHE A 5 17.02 -2.35 -10.93
C PHE A 5 17.53 -3.78 -11.09
N VAL A 6 18.81 -3.95 -11.46
CA VAL A 6 19.46 -5.27 -11.57
C VAL A 6 20.15 -5.66 -10.27
N ASP A 7 20.87 -4.72 -9.64
CA ASP A 7 21.52 -4.93 -8.34
C ASP A 7 21.44 -3.66 -7.48
N PRO A 8 20.28 -3.45 -6.81
CA PRO A 8 20.07 -2.27 -5.97
C PRO A 8 21.03 -2.25 -4.78
N HIS A 9 21.45 -3.41 -4.28
CA HIS A 9 22.35 -3.49 -3.14
C HIS A 9 23.74 -2.97 -3.45
N ALA A 10 24.30 -3.33 -4.62
CA ALA A 10 25.57 -2.80 -5.08
C ALA A 10 25.49 -1.30 -5.39
N ALA A 11 24.44 -0.84 -6.08
CA ALA A 11 24.25 0.58 -6.36
C ALA A 11 24.12 1.42 -5.07
N LEU A 12 23.35 0.95 -4.08
CA LEU A 12 23.22 1.62 -2.78
C LEU A 12 24.52 1.54 -1.96
N ALA A 13 25.33 0.48 -2.12
CA ALA A 13 26.63 0.38 -1.46
C ALA A 13 27.63 1.40 -2.02
N GLU A 14 27.67 1.57 -3.34
CA GLU A 14 28.46 2.61 -4.01
C GLU A 14 28.03 4.01 -3.53
N ALA A 15 26.73 4.29 -3.50
CA ALA A 15 26.20 5.56 -3.02
C ALA A 15 26.55 5.84 -1.53
N ARG A 16 26.41 4.85 -0.64
CA ARG A 16 26.78 4.97 0.79
C ARG A 16 28.26 5.26 1.02
N ALA A 17 29.12 4.77 0.12
CA ALA A 17 30.56 5.02 0.18
C ALA A 17 30.91 6.48 -0.17
N ALA A 18 30.12 7.11 -1.04
CA ALA A 18 30.27 8.52 -1.40
C ALA A 18 29.78 9.48 -0.30
N GLY A 19 28.78 9.08 0.49
CA GLY A 19 28.27 9.91 1.58
C GLY A 19 27.06 9.33 2.32
N PRO A 20 26.61 9.98 3.41
CA PRO A 20 25.39 9.60 4.13
C PRO A 20 24.11 9.97 3.39
N VAL A 21 24.17 11.00 2.54
CA VAL A 21 23.06 11.51 1.73
C VAL A 21 23.53 11.66 0.29
N LEU A 22 22.74 11.14 -0.64
CA LEU A 22 22.89 11.36 -2.08
C LEU A 22 21.88 12.43 -2.52
N ASP A 23 22.30 13.36 -3.36
CA ASP A 23 21.40 14.23 -4.10
C ASP A 23 21.05 13.53 -5.43
N ASP A 24 19.78 13.18 -5.64
CA ASP A 24 19.31 12.50 -6.84
C ASP A 24 18.79 13.47 -7.93
N GLY A 25 18.93 14.78 -7.71
CA GLY A 25 18.43 15.83 -8.58
C GLY A 25 16.96 16.21 -8.36
N ILE A 26 16.24 15.46 -7.51
CA ILE A 26 14.89 15.77 -7.04
C ILE A 26 14.95 16.15 -5.55
N GLY A 27 15.73 15.43 -4.76
CA GLY A 27 15.91 15.64 -3.33
C GLY A 27 17.06 14.83 -2.73
N GLY A 28 17.12 14.82 -1.40
CA GLY A 28 18.12 14.08 -0.66
C GLY A 28 17.67 12.66 -0.34
N VAL A 29 18.42 11.66 -0.77
CA VAL A 29 18.24 10.25 -0.42
C VAL A 29 19.15 9.92 0.77
N VAL A 30 18.56 9.57 1.91
CA VAL A 30 19.31 9.17 3.12
C VAL A 30 19.65 7.68 3.04
N LEU A 31 20.94 7.34 3.13
CA LEU A 31 21.42 6.02 2.72
C LEU A 31 21.89 5.12 3.86
N ARG A 32 22.32 5.69 4.99
CA ARG A 32 22.86 4.92 6.13
C ARG A 32 21.78 4.67 7.16
N TYR A 33 21.82 3.48 7.77
CA TYR A 33 20.81 3.04 8.74
C TYR A 33 20.56 4.05 9.87
N GLU A 34 21.61 4.54 10.52
CA GLU A 34 21.47 5.48 11.64
C GLU A 34 20.88 6.82 11.18
N ASP A 35 21.26 7.30 9.99
CA ASP A 35 20.73 8.55 9.43
C ASP A 35 19.25 8.38 9.05
N VAL A 36 18.87 7.27 8.41
CA VAL A 36 17.46 6.94 8.08
C VAL A 36 16.63 6.87 9.35
N ARG A 37 17.12 6.15 10.37
CA ARG A 37 16.43 6.01 11.66
C ARG A 37 16.28 7.36 12.36
N ALA A 38 17.31 8.20 12.36
CA ALA A 38 17.26 9.54 12.94
C ALA A 38 16.27 10.44 12.21
N THR A 39 16.26 10.42 10.87
CA THR A 39 15.29 11.15 10.03
C THR A 39 13.85 10.73 10.33
N LEU A 40 13.57 9.42 10.33
CA LEU A 40 12.22 8.90 10.60
C LEU A 40 11.76 9.13 12.04
N ALA A 41 12.67 9.40 12.98
CA ALA A 41 12.37 9.63 14.38
C ALA A 41 12.28 11.12 14.76
N ASP A 42 12.50 12.05 13.82
CA ASP A 42 12.52 13.50 14.06
C ASP A 42 11.35 14.24 13.36
N PRO A 43 10.12 14.11 13.87
CA PRO A 43 8.94 14.77 13.31
C PRO A 43 8.94 16.29 13.54
N ALA A 44 9.91 16.83 14.30
CA ALA A 44 10.07 18.27 14.45
C ALA A 44 10.83 18.88 13.25
N ARG A 45 11.60 18.06 12.54
CA ARG A 45 12.42 18.47 11.40
C ARG A 45 11.87 17.98 10.06
N PHE A 46 11.25 16.81 10.03
CA PHE A 46 10.70 16.19 8.84
C PHE A 46 9.20 16.01 8.96
N ARG A 47 8.51 16.09 7.83
CA ARG A 47 7.07 15.87 7.69
C ARG A 47 6.81 14.99 6.48
N GLU A 48 5.65 14.36 6.44
CA GLU A 48 5.18 13.72 5.21
C GLU A 48 4.88 14.80 4.14
N ALA A 49 5.12 14.43 2.89
CA ALA A 49 5.06 15.35 1.75
C ALA A 49 4.65 14.62 0.46
N PHE A 50 3.81 13.59 0.58
CA PHE A 50 3.37 12.79 -0.56
C PHE A 50 2.58 13.64 -1.56
N ILE A 51 1.72 14.56 -1.10
CA ILE A 51 1.00 15.48 -2.00
C ILE A 51 1.94 16.45 -2.71
N ASP A 52 2.98 16.93 -2.02
CA ASP A 52 4.00 17.77 -2.67
C ASP A 52 4.78 16.97 -3.73
N ALA A 53 5.05 15.68 -3.47
CA ALA A 53 5.70 14.79 -4.41
C ALA A 53 4.81 14.50 -5.64
N LEU A 54 3.51 14.24 -5.46
CA LEU A 54 2.56 14.05 -6.57
C LEU A 54 2.52 15.25 -7.52
N ARG A 55 2.66 16.48 -7.00
CA ARG A 55 2.74 17.69 -7.84
C ARG A 55 3.97 17.69 -8.74
N LEU A 56 5.10 17.14 -8.27
CA LEU A 56 6.30 16.95 -9.12
C LEU A 56 6.03 15.96 -10.27
N GLY A 57 5.17 14.98 -10.02
CA GLY A 57 4.61 14.03 -10.99
C GLY A 57 3.55 14.60 -11.92
N GLY A 58 3.18 15.87 -11.79
CA GLY A 58 2.13 16.51 -12.58
C GLY A 58 0.70 16.27 -12.08
N VAL A 59 0.52 15.62 -10.92
CA VAL A 59 -0.79 15.37 -10.32
C VAL A 59 -1.11 16.48 -9.30
N THR A 60 -1.98 17.41 -9.66
CA THR A 60 -2.31 18.60 -8.84
C THR A 60 -3.76 18.67 -8.37
N SER A 61 -4.62 17.79 -8.90
CA SER A 61 -6.06 17.72 -8.65
C SER A 61 -6.59 16.37 -9.13
N GLY A 62 -7.82 16.01 -8.75
CA GLY A 62 -8.46 14.75 -9.15
C GLY A 62 -8.84 13.91 -7.94
N ALA A 63 -9.58 12.84 -8.16
CA ALA A 63 -10.10 12.00 -7.09
C ALA A 63 -8.96 11.40 -6.24
N PHE A 64 -7.90 10.92 -6.89
CA PHE A 64 -6.73 10.34 -6.24
C PHE A 64 -5.92 11.36 -5.46
N HIS A 65 -5.69 12.54 -6.03
CA HIS A 65 -5.04 13.64 -5.32
C HIS A 65 -5.80 13.99 -4.03
N ASP A 66 -7.11 14.20 -4.12
CA ASP A 66 -7.92 14.64 -2.99
C ASP A 66 -8.06 13.54 -1.93
N TRP A 67 -8.15 12.28 -2.35
CA TRP A 67 -8.15 11.12 -1.46
C TRP A 67 -6.81 10.97 -0.72
N MET A 68 -5.68 11.14 -1.41
CA MET A 68 -4.36 11.10 -0.78
C MET A 68 -4.13 12.27 0.16
N ALA A 69 -4.70 13.45 -0.12
CA ALA A 69 -4.59 14.62 0.76
C ALA A 69 -5.28 14.42 2.13
N ILE A 70 -6.22 13.47 2.24
CA ILE A 70 -6.87 13.09 3.50
C ILE A 70 -6.34 11.78 4.09
N SER A 71 -5.46 11.09 3.37
CA SER A 71 -4.89 9.80 3.78
C SER A 71 -3.95 9.97 4.96
N PRO A 72 -3.92 9.03 5.94
CA PRO A 72 -2.93 9.05 7.01
C PRO A 72 -1.47 8.97 6.52
N LEU A 73 -1.24 8.62 5.25
CA LEU A 73 0.10 8.62 4.63
C LEU A 73 0.66 10.03 4.37
N ASP A 74 -0.18 11.07 4.37
CA ASP A 74 0.23 12.47 4.18
C ASP A 74 -0.10 13.35 5.41
N ARG A 75 -0.37 12.72 6.57
CA ARG A 75 -0.70 13.42 7.82
C ARG A 75 0.38 13.21 8.88
N ASP A 76 0.55 14.22 9.73
CA ASP A 76 1.49 14.23 10.85
C ASP A 76 0.78 14.51 12.18
N GLY A 77 1.55 14.41 13.28
CA GLY A 77 1.12 14.87 14.60
C GLY A 77 -0.18 14.21 15.10
N ASP A 78 -1.12 15.03 15.56
CA ASP A 78 -2.33 14.53 16.21
C ASP A 78 -3.34 13.93 15.22
N GLU A 79 -3.37 14.38 13.97
CA GLU A 79 -4.20 13.79 12.93
C GLU A 79 -3.76 12.36 12.61
N HIS A 80 -2.45 12.15 12.41
CA HIS A 80 -1.91 10.80 12.20
C HIS A 80 -2.10 9.90 13.42
N LYS A 81 -1.91 10.42 14.65
CA LYS A 81 -2.18 9.67 15.88
C LYS A 81 -3.65 9.23 15.97
N ALA A 82 -4.59 10.08 15.58
CA ALA A 82 -6.02 9.74 15.58
C ALA A 82 -6.30 8.56 14.64
N TRP A 83 -5.85 8.64 13.38
CA TRP A 83 -5.94 7.54 12.42
C TRP A 83 -5.30 6.25 12.93
N ARG A 84 -4.06 6.35 13.43
CA ARG A 84 -3.31 5.21 13.96
C ARG A 84 -4.02 4.57 15.14
N SER A 85 -4.67 5.35 16.01
CA SER A 85 -5.39 4.84 17.18
C SER A 85 -6.59 3.95 16.79
N VAL A 86 -7.25 4.25 15.67
CA VAL A 86 -8.35 3.44 15.15
C VAL A 86 -7.81 2.14 14.57
N MET A 87 -6.79 2.24 13.70
CA MET A 87 -6.23 1.09 12.98
C MET A 87 -5.46 0.12 13.87
N ALA A 88 -4.74 0.63 14.88
CA ALA A 88 -3.91 -0.20 15.77
C ALA A 88 -4.71 -1.25 16.54
N ARG A 89 -6.02 -1.02 16.78
CA ARG A 89 -6.91 -1.99 17.43
C ARG A 89 -7.10 -3.26 16.60
N THR A 90 -6.96 -3.16 15.29
CA THR A 90 -7.14 -4.28 14.37
C THR A 90 -5.84 -5.05 14.15
N PHE A 91 -4.69 -4.38 14.16
CA PHE A 91 -3.39 -5.02 13.90
C PHE A 91 -2.66 -5.44 15.19
N THR A 92 -3.39 -5.84 16.22
CA THR A 92 -2.77 -6.40 17.44
C THR A 92 -2.24 -7.81 17.18
N PRO A 93 -1.21 -8.29 17.90
CA PRO A 93 -0.70 -9.65 17.74
C PRO A 93 -1.80 -10.72 17.82
N ARG A 94 -2.76 -10.56 18.74
CA ARG A 94 -3.90 -11.48 18.87
C ARG A 94 -4.78 -11.51 17.62
N GLN A 95 -5.07 -10.36 17.02
CA GLN A 95 -5.90 -10.28 15.82
C GLN A 95 -5.16 -10.85 14.61
N VAL A 96 -3.87 -10.56 14.48
CA VAL A 96 -3.03 -11.14 13.42
C VAL A 96 -2.97 -12.67 13.56
N GLU A 97 -2.82 -13.22 14.76
CA GLU A 97 -2.86 -14.67 14.98
C GLU A 97 -4.23 -15.29 14.67
N ALA A 98 -5.33 -14.56 14.92
CA ALA A 98 -6.67 -15.02 14.55
C ALA A 98 -6.86 -15.12 13.01
N MET A 99 -6.11 -14.35 12.22
CA MET A 99 -6.13 -14.42 10.76
C MET A 99 -5.31 -15.60 10.20
N ARG A 100 -4.38 -16.17 10.98
CA ARG A 100 -3.46 -17.21 10.51
C ARG A 100 -4.18 -18.40 9.84
N PRO A 101 -5.27 -18.97 10.39
CA PRO A 101 -5.95 -20.10 9.75
C PRO A 101 -6.53 -19.75 8.38
N ALA A 102 -7.14 -18.56 8.23
CA ALA A 102 -7.73 -18.12 6.97
C ALA A 102 -6.65 -17.85 5.91
N ILE A 103 -5.55 -17.19 6.29
CA ILE A 103 -4.41 -16.96 5.40
C ILE A 103 -3.78 -18.30 4.98
N ALA A 104 -3.59 -19.24 5.92
CA ALA A 104 -3.03 -20.56 5.62
C ALA A 104 -3.92 -21.38 4.67
N ALA A 105 -5.23 -21.36 4.88
CA ALA A 105 -6.18 -21.98 3.96
C ALA A 105 -6.07 -21.37 2.56
N ARG A 106 -6.00 -20.03 2.48
CA ARG A 106 -5.85 -19.35 1.19
C ARG A 106 -4.51 -19.65 0.49
N CYS A 107 -3.42 -19.74 1.25
CA CYS A 107 -2.15 -20.20 0.71
C CYS A 107 -2.29 -21.60 0.09
N GLN A 108 -2.95 -22.52 0.79
CA GLN A 108 -3.15 -23.88 0.30
C GLN A 108 -3.99 -23.90 -0.99
N GLU A 109 -5.10 -23.14 -1.03
CA GLU A 109 -5.93 -23.01 -2.23
C GLU A 109 -5.13 -22.52 -3.44
N LEU A 110 -4.27 -21.50 -3.25
CA LEU A 110 -3.43 -20.99 -4.33
C LEU A 110 -2.39 -22.04 -4.77
N ILE A 111 -1.75 -22.73 -3.82
CA ILE A 111 -0.76 -23.78 -4.10
C ILE A 111 -1.39 -24.97 -4.83
N ASP A 112 -2.61 -25.35 -4.49
CA ASP A 112 -3.33 -26.45 -5.13
C ASP A 112 -3.61 -26.19 -6.63
N THR A 113 -3.52 -24.94 -7.09
CA THR A 113 -3.65 -24.57 -8.51
C THR A 113 -2.33 -24.64 -9.28
N PHE A 114 -1.20 -24.91 -8.63
CA PHE A 114 0.10 -24.92 -9.29
C PHE A 114 0.21 -26.03 -10.33
N PRO A 115 0.74 -25.74 -11.53
CA PRO A 115 0.96 -26.76 -12.54
C PRO A 115 2.04 -27.75 -12.07
N MET A 116 1.75 -29.04 -12.23
CA MET A 116 2.68 -30.12 -11.85
C MET A 116 3.58 -30.48 -13.02
N GLY A 117 4.89 -30.44 -12.81
CA GLY A 117 5.89 -30.89 -13.80
C GLY A 117 6.25 -29.87 -14.88
N GLU A 118 5.75 -28.64 -14.78
CA GLU A 118 6.02 -27.55 -15.72
C GLU A 118 6.54 -26.31 -14.99
N PRO A 119 7.50 -25.56 -15.55
CA PRO A 119 7.88 -24.24 -15.02
C PRO A 119 6.69 -23.28 -15.07
N PHE A 120 6.52 -22.48 -14.01
CA PHE A 120 5.51 -21.43 -13.96
C PHE A 120 6.03 -20.22 -13.16
N ASP A 121 5.33 -19.10 -13.29
CA ASP A 121 5.63 -17.88 -12.54
C ASP A 121 4.91 -17.89 -11.18
N VAL A 122 5.68 -18.11 -10.11
CA VAL A 122 5.17 -18.09 -8.73
C VAL A 122 4.71 -16.70 -8.28
N VAL A 123 5.23 -15.63 -8.90
CA VAL A 123 4.82 -14.26 -8.57
C VAL A 123 3.38 -14.04 -9.02
N ALA A 124 3.08 -14.33 -10.28
CA ALA A 124 1.74 -14.24 -10.84
C ALA A 124 0.75 -15.25 -10.23
N ALA A 125 1.22 -16.47 -9.93
CA ALA A 125 0.37 -17.54 -9.40
C ALA A 125 0.09 -17.40 -7.89
N PHE A 126 0.97 -16.74 -7.12
CA PHE A 126 0.88 -16.73 -5.66
C PHE A 126 1.20 -15.38 -5.03
N ALA A 127 2.39 -14.83 -5.27
CA ALA A 127 2.90 -13.69 -4.49
C ALA A 127 2.08 -12.40 -4.70
N GLN A 128 1.56 -12.18 -5.90
CA GLN A 128 0.67 -11.04 -6.20
C GLN A 128 -0.76 -11.25 -5.66
N ARG A 129 -1.21 -12.50 -5.57
CA ARG A 129 -2.58 -12.83 -5.17
C ARG A 129 -2.78 -12.80 -3.65
N LEU A 130 -1.86 -13.44 -2.93
CA LEU A 130 -2.02 -13.69 -1.49
C LEU A 130 -2.19 -12.42 -0.65
N PRO A 131 -1.39 -11.34 -0.82
CA PRO A 131 -1.52 -10.15 0.03
C PRO A 131 -2.87 -9.46 -0.11
N LEU A 132 -3.38 -9.38 -1.35
CA LEU A 132 -4.69 -8.81 -1.60
C LEU A 132 -5.80 -9.69 -1.03
N ASP A 133 -5.74 -11.00 -1.23
CA ASP A 133 -6.73 -11.93 -0.67
C ASP A 133 -6.79 -11.84 0.86
N ALA A 134 -5.63 -11.72 1.52
CA ALA A 134 -5.54 -11.53 2.96
C ALA A 134 -6.15 -10.18 3.39
N LEU A 135 -5.93 -9.11 2.62
CA LEU A 135 -6.56 -7.81 2.87
C LEU A 135 -8.08 -7.88 2.68
N CYS A 136 -8.56 -8.46 1.58
CA CYS A 136 -9.98 -8.65 1.28
C CYS A 136 -10.68 -9.43 2.40
N ALA A 137 -10.06 -10.51 2.90
CA ALA A 137 -10.56 -11.26 4.04
C ALA A 137 -10.61 -10.40 5.32
N LEU A 138 -9.59 -9.57 5.57
CA LEU A 138 -9.55 -8.67 6.71
C LEU A 138 -10.66 -7.62 6.68
N VAL A 139 -10.91 -7.02 5.51
CA VAL A 139 -11.90 -5.94 5.32
C VAL A 139 -13.32 -6.45 5.07
N GLY A 140 -13.50 -7.76 4.86
CA GLY A 140 -14.82 -8.37 4.67
C GLY A 140 -15.33 -8.32 3.24
N VAL A 141 -14.43 -8.20 2.24
CA VAL A 141 -14.76 -8.28 0.81
C VAL A 141 -15.12 -9.75 0.48
N PRO A 142 -16.33 -10.03 -0.03
CA PRO A 142 -16.74 -11.36 -0.47
C PRO A 142 -15.83 -11.93 -1.57
N ASP A 143 -15.68 -13.26 -1.61
CA ASP A 143 -14.77 -13.92 -2.56
C ASP A 143 -15.08 -13.59 -4.03
N GLY A 144 -16.37 -13.45 -4.39
CA GLY A 144 -16.80 -13.11 -5.74
C GLY A 144 -16.40 -11.71 -6.21
N ASP A 145 -16.07 -10.80 -5.29
CA ASP A 145 -15.77 -9.40 -5.60
C ASP A 145 -14.25 -9.13 -5.63
N ARG A 146 -13.42 -10.12 -5.25
CA ARG A 146 -11.96 -9.90 -5.06
C ARG A 146 -11.20 -9.63 -6.34
N ASP A 147 -11.65 -10.17 -7.47
CA ASP A 147 -11.01 -9.92 -8.76
C ASP A 147 -11.21 -8.46 -9.20
N ASP A 148 -12.40 -7.89 -9.02
CA ASP A 148 -12.65 -6.47 -9.28
C ASP A 148 -11.84 -5.59 -8.32
N PHE A 149 -11.84 -5.94 -7.04
CA PHE A 149 -11.05 -5.25 -6.01
C PHE A 149 -9.54 -5.27 -6.35
N ARG A 150 -9.04 -6.37 -6.94
CA ARG A 150 -7.66 -6.46 -7.42
C ARG A 150 -7.38 -5.46 -8.53
N VAL A 151 -8.23 -5.43 -9.56
CA VAL A 151 -8.05 -4.51 -10.68
C VAL A 151 -8.01 -3.07 -10.19
N TRP A 152 -8.91 -2.69 -9.28
CA TRP A 152 -8.90 -1.34 -8.71
C TRP A 152 -7.62 -1.08 -7.89
N ALA A 153 -7.24 -1.98 -6.98
CA ALA A 153 -6.07 -1.81 -6.14
C ALA A 153 -4.76 -1.71 -6.94
N ASP A 154 -4.58 -2.58 -7.94
CA ASP A 154 -3.40 -2.57 -8.82
C ASP A 154 -3.34 -1.28 -9.63
N THR A 155 -4.48 -0.81 -10.16
CA THR A 155 -4.56 0.45 -10.92
C THR A 155 -4.27 1.66 -10.03
N ILE A 156 -4.86 1.73 -8.84
CA ILE A 156 -4.58 2.78 -7.85
C ILE A 156 -3.11 2.77 -7.44
N GLY A 157 -2.50 1.59 -7.36
CA GLY A 157 -1.08 1.40 -7.07
C GLY A 157 -0.14 2.17 -8.02
N LEU A 158 -0.56 2.42 -9.27
CA LEU A 158 0.20 3.23 -10.24
C LEU A 158 0.39 4.68 -9.79
N GLY A 159 -0.47 5.18 -8.89
CA GLY A 159 -0.32 6.51 -8.29
C GLY A 159 0.88 6.64 -7.33
N PHE A 160 1.51 5.52 -6.93
CA PHE A 160 2.73 5.53 -6.11
C PHE A 160 4.01 5.57 -6.94
N ASP A 161 3.95 5.38 -8.25
CA ASP A 161 5.01 5.82 -9.16
C ASP A 161 4.88 7.33 -9.36
N ILE A 162 5.46 8.10 -8.44
CA ILE A 162 5.27 9.56 -8.37
C ILE A 162 5.57 10.23 -9.72
N LEU A 163 6.62 9.81 -10.42
CA LEU A 163 7.00 10.45 -11.70
C LEU A 163 6.17 9.96 -12.89
N GLY A 164 5.57 8.77 -12.79
CA GLY A 164 4.70 8.18 -13.80
C GLY A 164 3.21 8.50 -13.63
N ALA A 165 2.76 8.82 -12.41
CA ALA A 165 1.35 8.90 -12.03
C ALA A 165 0.54 9.87 -12.91
N GLY A 166 1.09 11.03 -13.26
CA GLY A 166 0.41 12.02 -14.10
C GLY A 166 0.02 11.51 -15.49
N GLN A 167 0.74 10.51 -16.02
CA GLN A 167 0.44 9.91 -17.33
C GLN A 167 -0.76 8.96 -17.30
N ARG A 168 -1.16 8.53 -16.10
CA ARG A 168 -2.19 7.52 -15.85
C ARG A 168 -3.27 8.03 -14.89
N ILE A 169 -3.33 9.33 -14.62
CA ILE A 169 -4.20 9.86 -13.56
C ILE A 169 -5.68 9.59 -13.83
N ASP A 170 -6.12 9.64 -15.09
CA ASP A 170 -7.53 9.38 -15.46
C ASP A 170 -7.98 7.94 -15.13
N GLU A 171 -7.13 6.94 -15.35
CA GLU A 171 -7.46 5.55 -14.99
C GLU A 171 -7.35 5.28 -13.49
N ILE A 172 -6.42 5.94 -12.81
CA ILE A 172 -6.25 5.87 -11.36
C ILE A 172 -7.50 6.45 -10.68
N ASP A 173 -7.95 7.62 -11.12
CA ASP A 173 -9.16 8.28 -10.62
C ASP A 173 -10.39 7.40 -10.87
N ALA A 174 -10.56 6.85 -12.08
CA ALA A 174 -11.68 5.97 -12.38
C ALA A 174 -11.69 4.71 -11.50
N ALA A 175 -10.53 4.07 -11.28
CA ALA A 175 -10.42 2.91 -10.39
C ALA A 175 -10.73 3.26 -8.93
N LEU A 176 -10.27 4.43 -8.46
CA LEU A 176 -10.55 4.92 -7.12
C LEU A 176 -12.04 5.21 -6.93
N GLU A 177 -12.71 5.81 -7.90
CA GLU A 177 -14.16 6.05 -7.84
C GLU A 177 -14.94 4.74 -7.67
N GLN A 178 -14.57 3.69 -8.41
CA GLN A 178 -15.19 2.35 -8.27
C GLN A 178 -14.93 1.76 -6.89
N LEU A 179 -13.69 1.85 -6.39
CA LEU A 179 -13.35 1.38 -5.05
C LEU A 179 -14.13 2.12 -3.96
N LEU A 180 -14.27 3.44 -4.08
CA LEU A 180 -15.01 4.27 -3.12
C LEU A 180 -16.51 3.98 -3.15
N ALA A 181 -17.09 3.79 -4.33
CA ALA A 181 -18.48 3.35 -4.47
C ALA A 181 -18.70 1.99 -3.79
N TYR A 182 -17.85 1.01 -4.11
CA TYR A 182 -17.93 -0.33 -3.53
C TYR A 182 -17.78 -0.31 -1.99
N THR A 183 -16.76 0.38 -1.48
CA THR A 183 -16.51 0.46 -0.03
C THR A 183 -17.63 1.18 0.71
N THR A 184 -18.27 2.19 0.09
CA THR A 184 -19.48 2.84 0.64
C THR A 184 -20.62 1.84 0.80
N GLU A 185 -20.87 1.00 -0.21
CA GLU A 185 -21.88 -0.06 -0.13
C GLU A 185 -21.54 -1.13 0.91
N LEU A 186 -20.26 -1.53 1.00
CA LEU A 186 -19.80 -2.50 1.99
C LEU A 186 -20.00 -1.96 3.42
N VAL A 187 -19.66 -0.70 3.67
CA VAL A 187 -19.89 -0.03 4.95
C VAL A 187 -21.40 0.02 5.27
N ALA A 188 -22.25 0.37 4.31
CA ALA A 188 -23.69 0.38 4.51
C ALA A 188 -24.23 -1.02 4.87
N ARG A 189 -23.76 -2.06 4.17
CA ARG A 189 -24.12 -3.46 4.44
C ARG A 189 -23.68 -3.88 5.85
N ARG A 190 -22.47 -3.55 6.27
CA ARG A 190 -21.98 -3.86 7.64
C ARG A 190 -22.59 -3.03 8.74
N THR A 191 -23.12 -1.87 8.40
CA THR A 191 -23.93 -1.06 9.33
C THR A 191 -25.28 -1.74 9.61
N ALA A 192 -25.91 -2.30 8.58
CA ALA A 192 -27.17 -3.04 8.72
C ALA A 192 -26.97 -4.45 9.31
N GLU A 193 -25.94 -5.15 8.87
CA GLU A 193 -25.64 -6.54 9.22
C GLU A 193 -24.14 -6.69 9.57
N PRO A 194 -23.76 -6.40 10.83
CA PRO A 194 -22.36 -6.50 11.26
C PRO A 194 -21.80 -7.92 11.13
N ALA A 195 -20.54 -8.02 10.70
CA ALA A 195 -19.80 -9.27 10.60
C ALA A 195 -18.52 -9.21 11.46
N ASP A 196 -17.70 -10.26 11.43
CA ASP A 196 -16.43 -10.30 12.16
C ASP A 196 -15.25 -9.81 11.28
N ASP A 197 -15.38 -8.63 10.68
CA ASP A 197 -14.36 -7.99 9.82
C ASP A 197 -13.94 -6.61 10.31
N LEU A 198 -12.86 -6.07 9.73
CA LEU A 198 -12.31 -4.75 10.08
C LEU A 198 -13.38 -3.67 9.96
N VAL A 199 -14.14 -3.65 8.86
CA VAL A 199 -15.14 -2.62 8.57
C VAL A 199 -16.19 -2.56 9.68
N SER A 200 -16.63 -3.72 10.17
CA SER A 200 -17.58 -3.84 11.27
C SER A 200 -17.03 -3.39 12.64
N ARG A 201 -15.69 -3.33 12.80
CA ARG A 201 -14.98 -3.02 14.06
C ARG A 201 -14.47 -1.57 14.16
N ILE A 202 -14.28 -0.86 13.05
CA ILE A 202 -13.76 0.52 13.03
C ILE A 202 -14.84 1.61 13.07
N ARG A 203 -16.11 1.22 13.06
CA ARG A 203 -17.28 2.09 13.29
C ARG A 203 -17.36 2.63 14.71
#